data_AF-A0A8C9LN02-F1
#
_entry.id   AF-A0A8C9LN02-F1
#
_cell.length_a   1.000
_cell.length_b   1.000
_cell.length_c   1.000
_cell.angle_alpha   90.00
_cell.angle_beta   90.00
_cell.angle_gamma   90.00
#
_symmetry.space_group_name_H-M   'P 1'
#
loop_
_entity.id
_entity.type
_entity.pdbx_description
1 polymer ?
#
loop_
_entity_poly.entity_id
_entity_poly.type
_entity_poly.pdbx_seq_one_letter_code
_entity_poly.pdbx_strand_id
1 'polypeptide(L)'
;MVARVGLLLRALPLLLWDRLDAQPAERGVQELRKEAEAFLEKYGYLNEQVPKVPTSTRFSDAIRAFQWVSQLPVSGVLDRATLRQMTRPRCGVADTNSYAAWAERISDLFARHRTKTRRKKRFAKQGNKWYKQHLSYRLVNWPERLPEPAVRGAVRAAFQLWSNVSALEFWEAPAAGPADIRLTFFQGDHNDGLGNAFDGPGGALAHAFLPRRGEAHFDQDERWSLSRRRGRNLFVVLAHEIGHTLGLTHSPAPRALMAPYYKRLGRDALLSWDDVLAVQSLYGKPLGGSVAVQLPGKLFTDFEAWDSHSPQGRRPETQGPKYCHSSFDAITVDRQQRLYIFKGNHFWEVAPDGNVSEPRPLQERWIGLPPNIEAAAVSLEDGDFYFFKVQSIR
;
A
#
# COMPACT_ATOMS: atom_id res chain seq x y z
N MET A 1 -96.96 4.79 -9.44
CA MET A 1 -96.50 3.64 -10.25
C MET A 1 -95.75 4.17 -11.46
N VAL A 2 -94.82 3.38 -12.05
CA VAL A 2 -94.01 3.69 -13.26
C VAL A 2 -92.93 4.79 -13.06
N ALA A 3 -91.77 4.83 -13.75
CA ALA A 3 -90.68 3.84 -13.89
C ALA A 3 -89.41 4.46 -14.57
N ARG A 4 -88.19 4.09 -14.13
CA ARG A 4 -86.85 4.26 -14.79
C ARG A 4 -86.43 5.74 -15.05
N VAL A 5 -85.18 6.17 -15.32
CA VAL A 5 -83.91 5.66 -15.94
C VAL A 5 -82.71 6.42 -15.29
N GLY A 6 -81.45 5.94 -15.18
CA GLY A 6 -80.89 4.58 -15.26
C GLY A 6 -79.73 4.32 -16.27
N LEU A 7 -78.45 4.64 -15.98
CA LEU A 7 -77.27 4.14 -16.75
C LEU A 7 -76.01 3.89 -15.87
N LEU A 8 -75.38 2.71 -16.01
CA LEU A 8 -74.01 2.41 -15.56
C LEU A 8 -73.31 1.61 -16.66
N LEU A 9 -72.09 2.00 -17.05
CA LEU A 9 -71.38 1.44 -18.20
C LEU A 9 -70.28 0.43 -17.77
N ARG A 10 -70.22 -0.66 -18.55
CA ARG A 10 -69.23 -1.76 -18.56
C ARG A 10 -67.77 -1.21 -18.59
N ALA A 11 -66.72 -1.93 -18.22
CA ALA A 11 -66.39 -3.31 -18.65
C ALA A 11 -65.18 -3.91 -17.90
N LEU A 12 -65.12 -5.24 -17.85
CA LEU A 12 -63.88 -6.01 -17.62
C LEU A 12 -63.05 -6.08 -18.91
N PRO A 13 -61.72 -6.19 -18.78
CA PRO A 13 -61.04 -7.25 -19.52
C PRO A 13 -60.07 -8.05 -18.63
N LEU A 14 -60.21 -9.38 -18.69
CA LEU A 14 -59.16 -10.32 -18.35
C LEU A 14 -58.62 -10.91 -19.66
N LEU A 15 -57.29 -10.92 -19.80
CA LEU A 15 -56.41 -11.89 -20.47
C LEU A 15 -55.28 -11.22 -21.28
N LEU A 16 -54.13 -11.91 -21.28
CA LEU A 16 -52.91 -11.63 -22.04
C LEU A 16 -52.12 -10.35 -21.70
N TRP A 17 -51.26 -10.46 -20.68
CA TRP A 17 -49.85 -10.10 -20.86
C TRP A 17 -48.92 -10.99 -20.03
N ASP A 18 -48.73 -12.22 -20.51
CA ASP A 18 -47.50 -12.96 -20.21
C ASP A 18 -46.37 -12.40 -21.09
N ARG A 19 -45.15 -12.32 -20.52
CA ARG A 19 -43.91 -11.67 -21.02
C ARG A 19 -43.82 -10.15 -20.85
N LEU A 20 -43.14 -9.71 -19.78
CA LEU A 20 -42.29 -8.50 -19.79
C LEU A 20 -41.35 -8.36 -18.55
N ASP A 21 -40.63 -9.42 -18.15
CA ASP A 21 -39.77 -9.37 -16.93
C ASP A 21 -38.37 -10.04 -17.06
N ALA A 22 -37.76 -10.00 -18.24
CA ALA A 22 -36.38 -10.48 -18.46
C ALA A 22 -35.36 -9.36 -18.72
N GLN A 23 -35.80 -8.18 -19.16
CA GLN A 23 -34.92 -7.13 -19.69
C GLN A 23 -34.14 -6.28 -18.65
N PRO A 24 -34.65 -6.01 -17.42
CA PRO A 24 -33.92 -5.17 -16.46
C PRO A 24 -32.61 -5.81 -15.96
N ALA A 25 -32.61 -7.13 -15.74
CA ALA A 25 -31.46 -7.85 -15.19
C ALA A 25 -30.32 -7.98 -16.19
N GLU A 26 -30.59 -8.35 -17.45
CA GLU A 26 -29.56 -8.47 -18.50
C GLU A 26 -28.90 -7.12 -18.79
N ARG A 27 -29.68 -6.03 -18.84
CA ARG A 27 -29.14 -4.68 -19.07
C ARG A 27 -28.18 -4.25 -17.95
N GLY A 28 -28.49 -4.57 -16.69
CA GLY A 28 -27.59 -4.34 -15.56
C GLY A 28 -26.30 -5.17 -15.61
N VAL A 29 -26.38 -6.44 -16.03
CA VAL A 29 -25.20 -7.30 -16.19
C VAL A 29 -24.28 -6.81 -17.32
N GLN A 30 -24.86 -6.28 -18.41
CA GLN A 30 -24.08 -5.80 -19.54
C GLN A 30 -23.33 -4.49 -19.24
N GLU A 31 -23.91 -3.57 -18.47
CA GLU A 31 -23.19 -2.36 -18.02
C GLU A 31 -22.08 -2.69 -17.01
N LEU A 32 -22.37 -3.52 -15.99
CA LEU A 32 -21.35 -3.99 -15.03
C LEU A 32 -20.15 -4.68 -15.72
N ARG A 33 -20.40 -5.35 -16.85
CA ARG A 33 -19.34 -5.94 -17.67
C ARG A 33 -18.49 -4.87 -18.35
N LYS A 34 -19.08 -3.83 -18.95
CA LYS A 34 -18.34 -2.72 -19.57
C LYS A 34 -17.48 -1.97 -18.55
N GLU A 35 -18.04 -1.70 -17.36
CA GLU A 35 -17.29 -1.09 -16.25
C GLU A 35 -16.07 -1.93 -15.86
N ALA A 36 -16.24 -3.26 -15.79
CA ALA A 36 -15.15 -4.19 -15.53
C ALA A 36 -14.13 -4.26 -16.69
N GLU A 37 -14.57 -4.22 -17.95
CA GLU A 37 -13.67 -4.17 -19.13
C GLU A 37 -12.82 -2.88 -19.10
N ALA A 38 -13.44 -1.71 -18.89
CA ALA A 38 -12.73 -0.44 -18.75
C ALA A 38 -11.78 -0.40 -17.55
N PHE A 39 -12.15 -1.00 -16.41
CA PHE A 39 -11.26 -1.17 -15.26
C PHE A 39 -10.04 -2.03 -15.62
N LEU A 40 -10.25 -3.18 -16.27
CA LEU A 40 -9.16 -4.08 -16.65
C LEU A 40 -8.22 -3.44 -17.68
N GLU A 41 -8.73 -2.57 -18.56
CA GLU A 41 -7.92 -1.77 -19.48
C GLU A 41 -7.12 -0.68 -18.75
N LYS A 42 -7.77 0.14 -17.89
CA LYS A 42 -7.10 1.19 -17.08
C LYS A 42 -5.91 0.64 -16.29
N TYR A 43 -6.08 -0.52 -15.66
CA TYR A 43 -5.02 -1.18 -14.88
C TYR A 43 -4.17 -2.18 -15.69
N GLY A 44 -4.42 -2.28 -17.00
CA GLY A 44 -3.62 -3.01 -18.00
C GLY A 44 -3.69 -4.54 -17.96
N TYR A 45 -4.69 -5.10 -17.28
CA TYR A 45 -5.03 -6.53 -17.34
C TYR A 45 -5.59 -6.96 -18.70
N LEU A 46 -6.24 -6.03 -19.42
CA LEU A 46 -6.81 -6.25 -20.75
C LEU A 46 -6.12 -5.33 -21.76
N ASN A 47 -5.86 -5.86 -22.96
CA ASN A 47 -5.32 -5.10 -24.10
C ASN A 47 -5.93 -5.66 -25.39
N GLU A 48 -6.59 -4.79 -26.15
CA GLU A 48 -7.25 -5.14 -27.41
C GLU A 48 -6.27 -5.68 -28.47
N GLN A 49 -5.02 -5.21 -28.47
CA GLN A 49 -4.01 -5.40 -29.52
C GLN A 49 -3.36 -6.81 -29.56
N VAL A 50 -3.94 -7.83 -28.91
CA VAL A 50 -3.43 -9.21 -28.89
C VAL A 50 -4.33 -10.15 -29.73
N PRO A 51 -4.34 -10.06 -31.07
CA PRO A 51 -5.40 -10.60 -31.93
C PRO A 51 -5.59 -12.14 -31.95
N LYS A 52 -4.75 -12.92 -31.25
CA LYS A 52 -4.67 -14.40 -31.41
C LYS A 52 -5.51 -15.23 -30.43
N VAL A 53 -6.19 -14.62 -29.45
CA VAL A 53 -6.94 -15.34 -28.40
C VAL A 53 -8.44 -14.99 -28.48
N PRO A 54 -9.39 -15.93 -28.24
CA PRO A 54 -10.82 -15.60 -28.16
C PRO A 54 -11.14 -14.58 -27.07
N THR A 55 -12.04 -13.64 -27.34
CA THR A 55 -12.35 -12.49 -26.45
C THR A 55 -12.83 -12.92 -25.06
N SER A 56 -13.64 -13.98 -24.97
CA SER A 56 -14.11 -14.54 -23.69
C SER A 56 -12.97 -15.12 -22.84
N THR A 57 -12.02 -15.81 -23.48
CA THR A 57 -10.83 -16.34 -22.81
C THR A 57 -9.93 -15.20 -22.29
N ARG A 58 -9.67 -14.17 -23.12
CA ARG A 58 -8.89 -12.98 -22.70
C ARG A 58 -9.50 -12.30 -21.48
N PHE A 59 -10.81 -12.08 -21.49
CA PHE A 59 -11.50 -11.45 -20.37
C PHE A 59 -11.39 -12.30 -19.09
N SER A 60 -11.60 -13.62 -19.19
CA SER A 60 -11.47 -14.52 -18.04
C SER A 60 -10.03 -14.55 -17.48
N ASP A 61 -9.00 -14.52 -18.33
CA ASP A 61 -7.59 -14.46 -17.90
C ASP A 61 -7.22 -13.10 -17.28
N ALA A 62 -7.74 -12.00 -17.81
CA ALA A 62 -7.62 -10.67 -17.20
C ALA A 62 -8.24 -10.64 -15.79
N ILE A 63 -9.43 -11.24 -15.61
CA ILE A 63 -10.06 -11.42 -14.29
C ILE A 63 -9.20 -12.30 -13.37
N ARG A 64 -8.61 -13.40 -13.85
CA ARG A 64 -7.70 -14.24 -13.02
C ARG A 64 -6.50 -13.46 -12.51
N ALA A 65 -5.87 -12.68 -13.39
CA ALA A 65 -4.73 -11.84 -13.04
C ALA A 65 -5.12 -10.76 -12.00
N PHE A 66 -6.27 -10.11 -12.20
CA PHE A 66 -6.81 -9.12 -11.26
C PHE A 66 -7.14 -9.73 -9.89
N GLN A 67 -7.81 -10.89 -9.86
CA GLN A 67 -8.15 -11.60 -8.64
C GLN A 67 -6.89 -11.98 -7.85
N TRP A 68 -5.84 -12.45 -8.53
CA TRP A 68 -4.58 -12.81 -7.89
C TRP A 68 -3.88 -11.59 -7.24
N VAL A 69 -3.73 -10.48 -7.97
CA VAL A 69 -3.14 -9.24 -7.42
C VAL A 69 -3.98 -8.70 -6.25
N SER A 70 -5.30 -8.82 -6.35
CA SER A 70 -6.25 -8.38 -5.33
C SER A 70 -6.45 -9.36 -4.16
N GLN A 71 -5.74 -10.49 -4.15
CA GLN A 71 -5.84 -11.55 -3.14
C GLN A 71 -7.27 -12.12 -2.97
N LEU A 72 -7.98 -12.24 -4.09
CA LEU A 72 -9.27 -12.92 -4.21
C LEU A 72 -9.08 -14.38 -4.67
N PRO A 73 -10.06 -15.28 -4.44
CA PRO A 73 -10.08 -16.59 -5.06
C PRO A 73 -10.00 -16.48 -6.59
N VAL A 74 -9.00 -17.14 -7.20
CA VAL A 74 -8.73 -17.04 -8.64
C VAL A 74 -9.66 -17.98 -9.41
N SER A 75 -10.82 -17.46 -9.82
CA SER A 75 -11.85 -18.16 -10.60
C SER A 75 -11.81 -17.80 -12.09
N GLY A 76 -11.43 -16.56 -12.42
CA GLY A 76 -11.62 -15.99 -13.76
C GLY A 76 -13.07 -15.61 -14.06
N VAL A 77 -13.92 -15.50 -13.03
CA VAL A 77 -15.34 -15.14 -13.10
C VAL A 77 -15.54 -13.76 -12.46
N LEU A 78 -16.28 -12.88 -13.13
CA LEU A 78 -16.66 -11.56 -12.62
C LEU A 78 -17.75 -11.69 -11.54
N ASP A 79 -17.37 -12.19 -10.37
CA ASP A 79 -18.28 -12.38 -9.24
C ASP A 79 -18.49 -11.08 -8.42
N ARG A 80 -19.43 -11.13 -7.48
CA ARG A 80 -19.77 -9.99 -6.61
C ARG A 80 -18.60 -9.57 -5.69
N ALA A 81 -17.63 -10.44 -5.41
CA ALA A 81 -16.45 -10.06 -4.64
C ALA A 81 -15.44 -9.29 -5.50
N THR A 82 -15.24 -9.76 -6.73
CA THR A 82 -14.41 -9.16 -7.78
C THR A 82 -14.91 -7.75 -8.12
N LEU A 83 -16.21 -7.59 -8.41
CA LEU A 83 -16.82 -6.26 -8.66
C LEU A 83 -16.67 -5.30 -7.48
N ARG A 84 -16.96 -5.75 -6.24
CA ARG A 84 -16.77 -4.92 -5.03
C ARG A 84 -15.32 -4.53 -4.78
N GLN A 85 -14.36 -5.32 -5.29
CA GLN A 85 -12.94 -5.01 -5.15
C GLN A 85 -12.49 -4.00 -6.22
N MET A 86 -13.05 -4.06 -7.43
CA MET A 86 -12.83 -3.05 -8.49
C MET A 86 -13.26 -1.64 -8.06
N THR A 87 -14.34 -1.50 -7.27
CA THR A 87 -14.84 -0.19 -6.80
C THR A 87 -14.12 0.38 -5.57
N ARG A 88 -13.11 -0.29 -5.02
CA ARG A 88 -12.36 0.20 -3.85
C ARG A 88 -11.30 1.23 -4.24
N PRO A 89 -11.08 2.28 -3.42
CA PRO A 89 -10.05 3.28 -3.68
C PRO A 89 -8.66 2.63 -3.73
N ARG A 90 -7.87 3.03 -4.72
CA ARG A 90 -6.55 2.45 -5.03
C ARG A 90 -5.61 3.49 -5.69
N CYS A 91 -4.35 3.10 -5.87
CA CYS A 91 -3.44 3.79 -6.78
C CYS A 91 -3.90 3.59 -8.24
N GLY A 92 -3.81 4.67 -9.03
CA GLY A 92 -4.12 4.74 -10.45
C GLY A 92 -3.08 4.08 -11.37
N VAL A 93 -1.89 3.75 -10.86
CA VAL A 93 -0.84 3.07 -11.63
C VAL A 93 -1.30 1.67 -12.08
N ALA A 94 -1.00 1.32 -13.32
CA ALA A 94 -1.34 0.01 -13.88
C ALA A 94 -0.62 -1.14 -13.17
N ASP A 95 -1.34 -2.25 -12.95
CA ASP A 95 -0.81 -3.44 -12.27
C ASP A 95 0.13 -4.27 -13.15
N THR A 96 0.25 -3.93 -14.44
CA THR A 96 1.09 -4.64 -15.42
C THR A 96 2.53 -4.85 -14.96
N ASN A 97 3.07 -6.03 -15.26
CA ASN A 97 4.41 -6.49 -14.86
C ASN A 97 4.61 -6.72 -13.34
N SER A 98 3.67 -6.34 -12.46
CA SER A 98 3.80 -6.55 -11.00
C SER A 98 3.99 -8.03 -10.63
N TYR A 99 3.22 -8.92 -11.28
CA TYR A 99 3.40 -10.37 -11.14
C TYR A 99 4.82 -10.83 -11.52
N ALA A 100 5.32 -10.41 -12.67
CA ALA A 100 6.62 -10.82 -13.17
C ALA A 100 7.76 -10.29 -12.27
N ALA A 101 7.70 -9.02 -11.87
CA ALA A 101 8.67 -8.39 -10.99
C ALA A 101 8.70 -9.02 -9.58
N TRP A 102 7.53 -9.40 -9.04
CA TRP A 102 7.44 -10.13 -7.78
C TRP A 102 7.97 -11.56 -7.90
N ALA A 103 7.55 -12.30 -8.93
CA ALA A 103 7.97 -13.69 -9.14
C ALA A 103 9.49 -13.82 -9.39
N GLU A 104 10.10 -12.89 -10.14
CA GLU A 104 11.55 -12.84 -10.31
C GLU A 104 12.28 -12.51 -8.99
N ARG A 105 11.78 -11.55 -8.20
CA ARG A 105 12.34 -11.18 -6.89
C ARG A 105 12.34 -12.35 -5.92
N ILE A 106 11.20 -13.03 -5.77
CA ILE A 106 11.07 -14.22 -4.90
C ILE A 106 11.96 -15.36 -5.40
N SER A 107 12.03 -15.57 -6.71
CA SER A 107 12.90 -16.60 -7.30
C SER A 107 14.39 -16.37 -7.00
N ASP A 108 14.89 -15.13 -7.05
CA ASP A 108 16.29 -14.83 -6.72
C ASP A 108 16.61 -15.04 -5.24
N LEU A 109 15.67 -14.72 -4.33
CA LEU A 109 15.83 -14.98 -2.89
C LEU A 109 16.03 -16.47 -2.58
N PHE A 110 15.18 -17.34 -3.15
CA PHE A 110 15.28 -18.79 -2.93
C PHE A 110 16.39 -19.46 -3.76
N ALA A 111 16.75 -18.92 -4.94
CA ALA A 111 17.83 -19.45 -5.76
C ALA A 111 19.22 -19.32 -5.11
N ARG A 112 19.41 -18.37 -4.18
CA ARG A 112 20.69 -18.18 -3.46
C ARG A 112 21.12 -19.39 -2.61
N HIS A 113 20.23 -20.36 -2.36
CA HIS A 113 20.54 -21.63 -1.69
C HIS A 113 20.81 -22.82 -2.65
N ARG A 114 20.77 -22.64 -3.98
CA ARG A 114 21.16 -23.70 -4.94
C ARG A 114 22.30 -23.23 -5.85
N THR A 115 23.45 -23.90 -5.66
CA THR A 115 24.64 -23.99 -6.52
C THR A 115 24.78 -23.01 -7.70
N LYS A 116 25.88 -22.24 -7.69
CA LYS A 116 26.32 -21.24 -8.68
C LYS A 116 26.46 -21.77 -10.14
N THR A 117 25.37 -22.03 -10.87
CA THR A 117 25.40 -22.25 -12.34
C THR A 117 24.06 -21.94 -13.02
N ARG A 118 23.62 -20.67 -12.99
CA ARG A 118 22.65 -20.18 -14.00
C ARG A 118 23.00 -18.76 -14.44
N ARG A 119 23.29 -18.62 -15.73
CA ARG A 119 23.66 -17.35 -16.39
C ARG A 119 22.55 -16.32 -16.11
N LYS A 120 22.85 -15.25 -15.36
CA LYS A 120 21.90 -14.15 -15.09
C LYS A 120 21.28 -13.70 -16.41
N LYS A 121 19.96 -13.85 -16.59
CA LYS A 121 19.24 -13.15 -17.66
C LYS A 121 19.46 -11.66 -17.42
N ARG A 122 20.19 -10.98 -18.32
CA ARG A 122 20.56 -9.56 -18.18
C ARG A 122 19.37 -8.61 -18.48
N PHE A 123 18.16 -8.99 -18.09
CA PHE A 123 16.90 -8.33 -18.43
C PHE A 123 16.04 -8.00 -17.20
N ALA A 124 16.67 -7.72 -16.06
CA ALA A 124 16.10 -6.68 -15.19
C ALA A 124 16.07 -5.40 -16.04
N LYS A 125 14.89 -4.98 -16.50
CA LYS A 125 14.68 -3.91 -17.48
C LYS A 125 15.50 -2.67 -17.09
N GLN A 126 16.52 -2.34 -17.89
CA GLN A 126 17.33 -1.13 -17.71
C GLN A 126 16.46 0.11 -17.99
N GLY A 127 15.77 0.60 -16.96
CA GLY A 127 14.84 1.73 -17.10
C GLY A 127 14.04 2.09 -15.85
N ASN A 128 13.84 1.16 -14.91
CA ASN A 128 12.97 1.37 -13.74
C ASN A 128 13.75 1.72 -12.46
N LYS A 129 14.90 2.40 -12.54
CA LYS A 129 15.57 2.94 -11.34
C LYS A 129 16.37 4.20 -11.65
N TRP A 130 16.58 5.02 -10.64
CA TRP A 130 17.52 6.14 -10.71
C TRP A 130 18.97 5.64 -10.83
N TYR A 131 19.78 6.34 -11.62
CA TYR A 131 21.21 6.06 -11.76
C TYR A 131 22.04 6.67 -10.61
N LYS A 132 21.46 7.62 -9.88
CA LYS A 132 22.04 8.32 -8.73
C LYS A 132 21.26 8.01 -7.45
N GLN A 133 21.94 8.10 -6.32
CA GLN A 133 21.38 7.88 -4.98
C GLN A 133 20.83 9.15 -4.34
N HIS A 134 21.37 10.29 -4.76
CA HIS A 134 21.06 11.62 -4.27
C HIS A 134 19.93 12.20 -5.15
N LEU A 135 18.72 12.33 -4.60
CA LEU A 135 17.50 12.70 -5.32
C LEU A 135 16.84 13.95 -4.72
N SER A 136 16.60 14.95 -5.57
CA SER A 136 15.90 16.18 -5.20
C SER A 136 14.38 16.05 -5.42
N TYR A 137 13.57 16.58 -4.51
CA TYR A 137 12.11 16.57 -4.64
C TYR A 137 11.48 17.95 -4.53
N ARG A 138 10.28 18.14 -5.09
CA ARG A 138 9.46 19.35 -4.92
C ARG A 138 7.99 19.02 -4.68
N LEU A 139 7.42 19.61 -3.65
CA LEU A 139 5.97 19.81 -3.53
C LEU A 139 5.59 21.03 -4.38
N VAL A 140 4.81 20.84 -5.44
CA VAL A 140 4.46 21.89 -6.42
C VAL A 140 3.27 22.74 -5.93
N ASN A 141 2.27 22.08 -5.35
CA ASN A 141 1.08 22.64 -4.71
C ASN A 141 0.58 21.65 -3.64
N TRP A 142 -0.52 21.97 -2.95
CA TRP A 142 -1.11 21.13 -1.90
C TRP A 142 -2.63 21.34 -1.80
N PRO A 143 -3.38 20.43 -1.13
CA PRO A 143 -4.80 20.62 -0.90
C PRO A 143 -5.05 21.75 0.11
N GLU A 144 -5.84 22.75 -0.28
CA GLU A 144 -6.14 23.96 0.51
C GLU A 144 -6.70 23.66 1.92
N ARG A 145 -7.38 22.51 2.06
CA ARG A 145 -7.96 22.03 3.31
C ARG A 145 -6.93 21.58 4.35
N LEU A 146 -5.63 21.51 4.01
CA LEU A 146 -4.54 21.15 4.92
C LEU A 146 -3.49 22.27 5.00
N PRO A 147 -2.97 22.62 6.19
CA PRO A 147 -1.89 23.60 6.32
C PRO A 147 -0.62 23.15 5.58
N GLU A 148 -0.04 24.03 4.77
CA GLU A 148 1.21 23.78 4.01
C GLU A 148 2.33 23.14 4.87
N PRO A 149 2.64 23.61 6.10
CA PRO A 149 3.72 23.02 6.90
C PRO A 149 3.45 21.56 7.27
N ALA A 150 2.19 21.19 7.47
CA ALA A 150 1.79 19.83 7.80
C ALA A 150 1.88 18.91 6.57
N VAL A 151 1.53 19.41 5.38
CA VAL A 151 1.73 18.69 4.11
C VAL A 151 3.22 18.51 3.80
N ARG A 152 4.04 19.56 3.92
CA ARG A 152 5.51 19.47 3.76
C ARG A 152 6.13 18.50 4.77
N GLY A 153 5.60 18.44 6.00
CA GLY A 153 5.95 17.44 6.99
C GLY A 153 5.63 16.01 6.53
N ALA A 154 4.43 15.75 6.01
CA ALA A 154 4.03 14.46 5.45
C ALA A 154 4.88 14.03 4.25
N VAL A 155 5.22 14.95 3.36
CA VAL A 155 6.14 14.72 2.23
C VAL A 155 7.52 14.30 2.73
N ARG A 156 8.10 15.06 3.67
CA ARG A 156 9.41 14.76 4.25
C ARG A 156 9.43 13.39 4.96
N ALA A 157 8.39 13.09 5.73
CA ALA A 157 8.20 11.80 6.38
C ALA A 157 8.15 10.63 5.38
N ALA A 158 7.44 10.82 4.26
CA ALA A 158 7.28 9.80 3.23
C ALA A 158 8.60 9.51 2.48
N PHE A 159 9.43 10.54 2.21
CA PHE A 159 10.79 10.34 1.70
C PHE A 159 11.72 9.68 2.74
N GLN A 160 11.66 10.11 4.01
CA GLN A 160 12.45 9.53 5.11
C GLN A 160 12.18 8.04 5.29
N LEU A 161 10.91 7.61 5.15
CA LEU A 161 10.52 6.22 5.20
C LEU A 161 11.29 5.35 4.19
N TRP A 162 11.57 5.86 2.99
CA TRP A 162 12.37 5.16 1.98
C TRP A 162 13.89 5.27 2.17
N SER A 163 14.42 6.42 2.61
CA SER A 163 15.86 6.55 2.92
C SER A 163 16.28 5.71 4.12
N ASN A 164 15.41 5.55 5.12
CA ASN A 164 15.69 4.75 6.32
C ASN A 164 15.99 3.27 6.02
N VAL A 165 15.64 2.77 4.83
CA VAL A 165 15.79 1.37 4.43
C VAL A 165 16.60 1.17 3.15
N SER A 166 17.13 2.23 2.54
CA SER A 166 17.88 2.16 1.27
C SER A 166 19.10 3.08 1.27
N ALA A 167 19.98 2.95 0.28
CA ALA A 167 21.10 3.88 0.08
C ALA A 167 20.69 5.21 -0.61
N LEU A 168 19.43 5.62 -0.51
CA LEU A 168 18.92 6.86 -1.12
C LEU A 168 18.94 8.02 -0.13
N GLU A 169 19.29 9.20 -0.63
CA GLU A 169 19.24 10.46 0.12
C GLU A 169 18.35 11.47 -0.60
N PHE A 170 17.51 12.17 0.17
CA PHE A 170 16.49 13.08 -0.35
C PHE A 170 16.61 14.49 0.22
N TRP A 171 16.45 15.51 -0.62
CA TRP A 171 16.31 16.90 -0.18
C TRP A 171 15.27 17.66 -0.99
N GLU A 172 14.68 18.67 -0.36
CA GLU A 172 13.71 19.57 -1.00
C GLU A 172 14.43 20.57 -1.91
N ALA A 173 14.07 20.61 -3.19
CA ALA A 173 14.66 21.49 -4.18
C ALA A 173 14.20 22.95 -4.00
N PRO A 174 15.08 23.96 -4.20
CA PRO A 174 14.68 25.37 -4.20
C PRO A 174 13.55 25.64 -5.19
N ALA A 175 12.67 26.60 -4.88
CA ALA A 175 11.43 26.83 -5.64
C ALA A 175 11.63 26.99 -7.17
N ALA A 176 12.69 27.69 -7.59
CA ALA A 176 12.96 28.03 -8.99
C ALA A 176 13.87 27.03 -9.75
N GLY A 177 14.33 25.94 -9.13
CA GLY A 177 15.23 24.97 -9.78
C GLY A 177 14.51 23.86 -10.57
N PRO A 178 15.25 22.93 -11.20
CA PRO A 178 14.72 21.59 -11.50
C PRO A 178 14.56 20.77 -10.20
N ALA A 179 13.80 19.67 -10.26
CA ALA A 179 13.71 18.66 -9.21
C ALA A 179 13.57 17.28 -9.88
N ASP A 180 14.14 16.23 -9.27
CA ASP A 180 14.07 14.86 -9.80
C ASP A 180 12.70 14.24 -9.58
N ILE A 181 12.05 14.55 -8.44
CA ILE A 181 10.73 14.05 -8.07
C ILE A 181 9.78 15.23 -7.83
N ARG A 182 8.66 15.29 -8.56
CA ARG A 182 7.65 16.35 -8.45
C ARG A 182 6.34 15.78 -7.92
N LEU A 183 5.84 16.35 -6.83
CA LEU A 183 4.56 15.99 -6.21
C LEU A 183 3.54 17.10 -6.50
N THR A 184 2.46 16.77 -7.19
CA THR A 184 1.46 17.76 -7.65
C THR A 184 0.03 17.25 -7.45
N PHE A 185 -0.88 18.12 -7.04
CA PHE A 185 -2.30 17.84 -6.89
C PHE A 185 -3.07 18.41 -8.10
N PHE A 186 -3.93 17.59 -8.71
CA PHE A 186 -4.70 17.94 -9.90
C PHE A 186 -6.17 17.51 -9.77
N GLN A 187 -7.05 18.07 -10.58
CA GLN A 187 -8.45 17.65 -10.72
C GLN A 187 -8.67 17.12 -12.14
N GLY A 188 -9.44 16.04 -12.30
CA GLY A 188 -9.83 15.51 -13.61
C GLY A 188 -8.64 15.23 -14.56
N ASP A 189 -8.80 15.62 -15.84
CA ASP A 189 -7.73 15.55 -16.83
C ASP A 189 -6.67 16.65 -16.58
N HIS A 190 -5.42 16.22 -16.54
CA HIS A 190 -4.25 17.05 -16.29
C HIS A 190 -3.12 16.81 -17.32
N ASN A 191 -3.49 16.43 -18.54
CA ASN A 191 -2.63 16.38 -19.73
C ASN A 191 -1.45 15.38 -19.65
N ASP A 192 -1.54 14.34 -18.82
CA ASP A 192 -0.55 13.28 -18.71
C ASP A 192 -1.01 11.92 -19.27
N GLY A 193 -2.21 11.87 -19.87
CA GLY A 193 -2.78 10.75 -20.61
C GLY A 193 -4.25 10.51 -20.23
N LEU A 194 -5.13 10.23 -21.21
CA LEU A 194 -6.58 10.11 -20.97
C LEU A 194 -6.96 9.05 -19.91
N GLY A 195 -6.18 7.96 -19.80
CA GLY A 195 -6.40 6.92 -18.76
C GLY A 195 -5.98 7.32 -17.34
N ASN A 196 -5.26 8.44 -17.19
CA ASN A 196 -4.75 8.98 -15.94
C ASN A 196 -5.62 10.11 -15.37
N ALA A 197 -6.68 10.54 -16.08
CA ALA A 197 -7.61 11.53 -15.54
C ALA A 197 -8.22 11.05 -14.22
N PHE A 198 -8.26 11.92 -13.21
CA PHE A 198 -8.84 11.61 -11.92
C PHE A 198 -10.37 11.52 -12.00
N ASP A 199 -10.93 10.56 -11.25
CA ASP A 199 -12.35 10.21 -11.25
C ASP A 199 -13.15 10.87 -10.10
N GLY A 200 -12.51 11.78 -9.36
CA GLY A 200 -13.08 12.47 -8.22
C GLY A 200 -13.11 11.59 -6.96
N PRO A 201 -13.93 11.91 -5.94
CA PRO A 201 -13.82 11.33 -4.59
C PRO A 201 -14.03 9.80 -4.49
N GLY A 202 -13.01 8.99 -4.75
CA GLY A 202 -13.11 7.54 -4.81
C GLY A 202 -11.95 6.90 -5.57
N GLY A 203 -12.31 5.98 -6.49
CA GLY A 203 -11.47 5.47 -7.58
C GLY A 203 -9.95 5.52 -7.40
N ALA A 204 -9.30 6.35 -8.20
CA ALA A 204 -7.85 6.52 -8.26
C ALA A 204 -7.41 7.71 -7.39
N LEU A 205 -6.85 7.42 -6.21
CA LEU A 205 -6.45 8.47 -5.24
C LEU A 205 -5.28 9.33 -5.72
N ALA A 206 -4.39 8.72 -6.51
CA ALA A 206 -3.12 9.24 -6.97
C ALA A 206 -2.52 8.28 -8.00
N HIS A 207 -1.52 8.72 -8.75
CA HIS A 207 -0.64 7.86 -9.55
C HIS A 207 0.75 8.47 -9.69
N ALA A 208 1.72 7.67 -10.08
CA ALA A 208 3.08 8.13 -10.27
C ALA A 208 3.77 7.50 -11.48
N PHE A 209 4.66 8.29 -12.08
CA PHE A 209 5.52 7.90 -13.17
C PHE A 209 6.88 7.44 -12.65
N LEU A 210 7.31 6.28 -13.14
CA LEU A 210 8.59 5.65 -12.86
C LEU A 210 9.79 6.63 -13.08
N PRO A 211 10.96 6.36 -12.45
CA PRO A 211 12.13 7.25 -12.36
C PRO A 211 12.57 8.08 -13.58
N ARG A 212 12.22 7.72 -14.81
CA ARG A 212 12.56 8.52 -15.99
C ARG A 212 11.80 9.85 -16.10
N ARG A 213 10.61 9.94 -15.48
CA ARG A 213 9.78 11.15 -15.45
C ARG A 213 9.70 11.74 -14.04
N GLY A 214 9.65 10.90 -13.00
CA GLY A 214 9.77 11.38 -11.62
C GLY A 214 8.62 12.30 -11.19
N GLU A 215 7.39 11.93 -11.52
CA GLU A 215 6.20 12.72 -11.19
C GLU A 215 5.23 11.85 -10.40
N ALA A 216 4.62 12.40 -9.34
CA ALA A 216 3.51 11.80 -8.62
C ALA A 216 2.37 12.81 -8.53
N HIS A 217 1.20 12.40 -9.02
CA HIS A 217 -0.01 13.20 -9.12
C HIS A 217 -1.03 12.67 -8.12
N PHE A 218 -1.73 13.58 -7.44
CA PHE A 218 -2.70 13.26 -6.39
C PHE A 218 -4.04 13.90 -6.74
N ASP A 219 -5.14 13.19 -6.55
CA ASP A 219 -6.47 13.77 -6.80
C ASP A 219 -6.76 14.87 -5.77
N GLN A 220 -6.97 16.10 -6.23
CA GLN A 220 -7.27 17.27 -5.40
C GLN A 220 -8.73 17.26 -4.89
N ASP A 221 -9.64 16.57 -5.58
CA ASP A 221 -11.02 16.39 -5.13
C ASP A 221 -11.09 15.47 -3.90
N GLU A 222 -10.02 14.74 -3.62
CA GLU A 222 -10.01 13.84 -2.50
C GLU A 222 -10.04 14.52 -1.11
N ARG A 223 -10.72 13.84 -0.18
CA ARG A 223 -10.84 14.30 1.20
C ARG A 223 -9.60 13.91 2.01
N TRP A 224 -8.49 14.55 1.67
CA TRP A 224 -7.20 14.40 2.34
C TRP A 224 -7.26 14.73 3.84
N SER A 225 -6.51 13.98 4.62
CA SER A 225 -6.30 14.18 6.05
C SER A 225 -4.91 13.68 6.45
N LEU A 226 -4.38 14.16 7.56
CA LEU A 226 -3.23 13.55 8.24
C LEU A 226 -3.66 12.67 9.42
N SER A 227 -4.94 12.72 9.81
CA SER A 227 -5.47 11.91 10.91
C SER A 227 -5.64 10.42 10.52
N ARG A 228 -5.68 9.55 11.52
CA ARG A 228 -6.00 8.11 11.35
C ARG A 228 -7.50 7.84 11.17
N ARG A 229 -8.36 8.76 11.61
CA ARG A 229 -9.81 8.52 11.82
C ARG A 229 -10.72 9.17 10.76
N ARG A 230 -10.24 10.13 9.98
CA ARG A 230 -11.04 10.89 9.00
C ARG A 230 -10.33 10.95 7.64
N GLY A 231 -11.09 10.90 6.55
CA GLY A 231 -10.58 11.12 5.19
C GLY A 231 -9.66 10.02 4.63
N ARG A 232 -8.98 10.34 3.53
CA ARG A 232 -7.85 9.58 2.99
C ARG A 232 -6.56 10.11 3.62
N ASN A 233 -5.73 9.22 4.16
CA ASN A 233 -4.52 9.63 4.85
C ASN A 233 -3.42 9.98 3.84
N LEU A 234 -3.06 11.25 3.76
CA LEU A 234 -2.16 11.77 2.73
C LEU A 234 -0.74 11.19 2.86
N PHE A 235 -0.24 10.96 4.07
CA PHE A 235 1.08 10.34 4.28
C PHE A 235 1.15 8.93 3.68
N VAL A 236 0.10 8.10 3.83
CA VAL A 236 0.07 6.74 3.29
C VAL A 236 0.14 6.75 1.76
N VAL A 237 -0.62 7.63 1.11
CA VAL A 237 -0.62 7.73 -0.36
C VAL A 237 0.68 8.35 -0.87
N LEU A 238 1.18 9.42 -0.23
CA LEU A 238 2.51 9.98 -0.52
C LEU A 238 3.61 8.91 -0.48
N ALA A 239 3.65 8.10 0.57
CA ALA A 239 4.67 7.07 0.74
C ALA A 239 4.56 5.98 -0.34
N HIS A 240 3.34 5.60 -0.74
CA HIS A 240 3.09 4.67 -1.85
C HIS A 240 3.57 5.24 -3.20
N GLU A 241 3.08 6.43 -3.58
CA GLU A 241 3.43 7.04 -4.88
C GLU A 241 4.92 7.36 -4.99
N ILE A 242 5.56 7.79 -3.90
CA ILE A 242 7.02 7.96 -3.88
C ILE A 242 7.71 6.64 -4.21
N GLY A 243 7.24 5.49 -3.69
CA GLY A 243 7.76 4.17 -4.05
C GLY A 243 7.74 3.89 -5.56
N HIS A 244 6.67 4.31 -6.26
CA HIS A 244 6.62 4.28 -7.73
C HIS A 244 7.63 5.23 -8.38
N THR A 245 7.79 6.47 -7.88
CA THR A 245 8.85 7.38 -8.39
C THR A 245 10.27 6.84 -8.15
N LEU A 246 10.45 5.90 -7.21
CA LEU A 246 11.69 5.16 -6.97
C LEU A 246 11.81 3.89 -7.83
N GLY A 247 10.79 3.53 -8.61
CA GLY A 247 10.83 2.41 -9.56
C GLY A 247 10.19 1.12 -9.06
N LEU A 248 9.54 1.14 -7.91
CA LEU A 248 8.79 0.00 -7.41
C LEU A 248 7.49 -0.20 -8.21
N THR A 249 7.12 -1.45 -8.46
CA THR A 249 5.79 -1.81 -8.98
C THR A 249 4.87 -2.15 -7.82
N HIS A 250 3.58 -2.32 -8.09
CA HIS A 250 2.67 -2.84 -7.08
C HIS A 250 3.13 -4.20 -6.52
N SER A 251 2.86 -4.42 -5.24
CA SER A 251 3.08 -5.68 -4.54
C SER A 251 1.76 -6.45 -4.41
N PRO A 252 1.74 -7.77 -4.66
CA PRO A 252 0.60 -8.63 -4.35
C PRO A 252 0.46 -8.90 -2.84
N ALA A 253 1.48 -8.57 -2.03
CA ALA A 253 1.45 -8.84 -0.60
C ALA A 253 0.46 -7.89 0.10
N PRO A 254 -0.62 -8.38 0.75
CA PRO A 254 -1.72 -7.53 1.22
C PRO A 254 -1.32 -6.53 2.31
N ARG A 255 -0.18 -6.75 2.98
CA ARG A 255 0.40 -5.85 3.99
C ARG A 255 1.48 -4.91 3.46
N ALA A 256 1.93 -5.05 2.22
CA ALA A 256 2.95 -4.16 1.65
C ALA A 256 2.43 -2.74 1.43
N LEU A 257 3.25 -1.73 1.69
CA LEU A 257 2.91 -0.34 1.40
C LEU A 257 2.57 -0.19 -0.10
N MET A 258 3.35 -0.83 -0.97
CA MET A 258 3.13 -0.88 -2.42
C MET A 258 1.96 -1.78 -2.86
N ALA A 259 1.11 -2.28 -1.97
CA ALA A 259 -0.12 -2.96 -2.40
C ALA A 259 -1.10 -1.94 -3.03
N PRO A 260 -1.75 -2.25 -4.17
CA PRO A 260 -2.45 -1.24 -4.98
C PRO A 260 -3.63 -0.58 -4.27
N TYR A 261 -4.30 -1.32 -3.38
CA TYR A 261 -5.50 -0.84 -2.70
C TYR A 261 -5.21 -0.02 -1.44
N TYR A 262 -5.90 1.10 -1.31
CA TYR A 262 -5.73 2.02 -0.19
C TYR A 262 -6.04 1.37 1.16
N LYS A 263 -5.18 1.66 2.15
CA LYS A 263 -5.29 1.21 3.54
C LYS A 263 -5.28 2.41 4.47
N ARG A 264 -6.08 2.34 5.53
CA ARG A 264 -6.09 3.37 6.59
C ARG A 264 -4.80 3.28 7.41
N LEU A 265 -4.33 4.42 7.91
CA LEU A 265 -3.10 4.54 8.69
C LEU A 265 -3.14 3.66 9.97
N GLY A 266 -2.37 2.56 9.94
CA GLY A 266 -2.34 1.51 10.96
C GLY A 266 -1.07 0.65 10.84
N ARG A 267 -1.08 -0.57 11.40
CA ARG A 267 0.10 -1.47 11.37
C ARG A 267 0.53 -1.81 9.92
N ASP A 268 -0.42 -1.91 9.00
CA ASP A 268 -0.19 -2.24 7.57
C ASP A 268 0.07 -1.00 6.68
N ALA A 269 0.36 0.17 7.28
CA ALA A 269 0.71 1.41 6.59
C ALA A 269 2.20 1.78 6.73
N LEU A 270 2.99 0.91 7.34
CA LEU A 270 4.45 0.97 7.39
C LEU A 270 5.03 0.08 6.28
N LEU A 271 6.32 0.25 5.97
CA LEU A 271 7.01 -0.66 5.05
C LEU A 271 6.95 -2.10 5.55
N SER A 272 6.50 -3.01 4.69
CA SER A 272 6.64 -4.45 4.89
C SER A 272 8.02 -4.92 4.45
N TRP A 273 8.36 -6.16 4.81
CA TRP A 273 9.56 -6.82 4.29
C TRP A 273 9.64 -6.88 2.76
N ASP A 274 8.52 -6.98 2.04
CA ASP A 274 8.54 -6.98 0.57
C ASP A 274 8.92 -5.61 -0.01
N ASP A 275 8.42 -4.52 0.60
CA ASP A 275 8.77 -3.15 0.20
C ASP A 275 10.26 -2.87 0.44
N VAL A 276 10.77 -3.26 1.62
CA VAL A 276 12.18 -3.12 2.00
C VAL A 276 13.09 -3.91 1.05
N LEU A 277 12.75 -5.18 0.76
CA LEU A 277 13.53 -6.01 -0.15
C LEU A 277 13.47 -5.48 -1.59
N ALA A 278 12.34 -4.94 -2.03
CA ALA A 278 12.19 -4.35 -3.36
C ALA A 278 13.07 -3.10 -3.52
N VAL A 279 13.01 -2.13 -2.60
CA VAL A 279 13.85 -0.91 -2.70
C VAL A 279 15.34 -1.22 -2.52
N GLN A 280 15.71 -2.14 -1.63
CA GLN A 280 17.11 -2.57 -1.48
C GLN A 280 17.63 -3.33 -2.70
N SER A 281 16.79 -4.01 -3.47
CA SER A 281 17.19 -4.66 -4.73
C SER A 281 17.59 -3.64 -5.82
N LEU A 282 17.03 -2.43 -5.78
CA LEU A 282 17.33 -1.35 -6.72
C LEU A 282 18.53 -0.50 -6.27
N TYR A 283 18.60 -0.16 -4.98
CA TYR A 283 19.51 0.86 -4.46
C TYR A 283 20.52 0.38 -3.41
N GLY A 284 20.36 -0.82 -2.87
CA GLY A 284 21.15 -1.34 -1.75
C GLY A 284 20.63 -0.90 -0.38
N LYS A 285 21.28 -1.40 0.68
CA LYS A 285 21.02 -1.06 2.10
C LYS A 285 21.55 0.35 2.44
N PRO A 286 21.07 1.00 3.52
CA PRO A 286 21.59 2.29 3.98
C PRO A 286 23.11 2.32 4.14
N LEU A 287 23.72 3.45 3.81
CA LEU A 287 25.16 3.70 3.93
C LEU A 287 25.50 4.00 5.39
N GLY A 288 25.98 2.98 6.11
CA GLY A 288 26.33 3.07 7.53
C GLY A 288 25.82 1.84 8.29
N GLY A 289 26.74 0.94 8.66
CA GLY A 289 26.44 -0.44 9.08
C GLY A 289 25.71 -0.63 10.43
N SER A 290 25.06 0.39 10.99
CA SER A 290 24.31 0.29 12.25
C SER A 290 23.20 1.35 12.40
N VAL A 291 22.51 1.75 11.32
CA VAL A 291 21.15 2.30 11.47
C VAL A 291 20.20 1.12 11.51
N ALA A 292 19.98 0.57 12.72
CA ALA A 292 18.88 -0.35 12.97
C ALA A 292 17.60 0.27 12.38
N VAL A 293 16.88 -0.50 11.55
CA VAL A 293 15.76 -0.03 10.73
C VAL A 293 14.87 0.86 11.59
N GLN A 294 14.92 2.17 11.37
CA GLN A 294 14.05 3.11 12.06
C GLN A 294 12.66 2.95 11.45
N LEU A 295 11.99 1.88 11.89
CA LEU A 295 10.56 1.71 11.71
C LEU A 295 9.90 3.02 12.19
N PRO A 296 8.91 3.57 11.45
CA PRO A 296 8.48 4.95 11.63
C PRO A 296 7.80 5.33 12.96
N GLY A 297 8.01 4.63 14.08
CA GLY A 297 7.40 4.92 15.38
C GLY A 297 7.54 6.37 15.84
N LYS A 298 8.66 7.05 15.55
CA LYS A 298 8.82 8.50 15.79
C LYS A 298 7.91 9.35 14.90
N LEU A 299 7.88 9.08 13.59
CA LEU A 299 6.96 9.74 12.67
C LEU A 299 5.49 9.48 13.06
N PHE A 300 5.20 8.29 13.60
CA PHE A 300 3.88 7.91 14.06
C PHE A 300 3.40 8.77 15.24
N THR A 301 4.27 9.05 16.21
CA THR A 301 3.95 9.97 17.32
C THR A 301 3.84 11.43 16.87
N ASP A 302 4.64 11.86 15.91
CA ASP A 302 4.64 13.25 15.44
C ASP A 302 3.34 13.61 14.67
N PHE A 303 2.72 12.66 13.95
CA PHE A 303 1.42 12.87 13.30
C PHE A 303 0.21 12.76 14.25
N GLU A 304 0.29 11.96 15.31
CA GLU A 304 -0.79 11.90 16.31
C GLU A 304 -0.87 13.17 17.18
N ALA A 305 0.23 13.94 17.28
CA ALA A 305 0.27 15.23 17.98
C ALA A 305 -0.36 16.41 17.19
N TRP A 306 -0.63 16.27 15.89
CA TRP A 306 -1.20 17.34 15.05
C TRP A 306 -2.74 17.32 15.00
N ASP A 307 -3.40 17.18 16.16
CA ASP A 307 -4.85 17.44 16.23
C ASP A 307 -5.11 18.93 16.46
N SER A 308 -5.59 19.60 15.40
CA SER A 308 -5.77 21.06 15.34
C SER A 308 -6.90 21.61 16.22
N HIS A 309 -7.42 20.82 17.17
CA HIS A 309 -8.49 21.17 18.09
C HIS A 309 -8.07 21.15 19.58
N SER A 310 -6.77 21.05 19.88
CA SER A 310 -6.27 21.24 21.25
C SER A 310 -5.60 22.62 21.43
N PRO A 311 -6.24 23.59 22.10
CA PRO A 311 -5.61 24.86 22.48
C PRO A 311 -4.70 24.74 23.71
N GLN A 312 -4.48 23.53 24.23
CA GLN A 312 -3.74 23.31 25.48
C GLN A 312 -2.35 22.74 25.22
N GLY A 313 -1.36 23.63 25.34
CA GLY A 313 -0.01 23.39 25.87
C GLY A 313 0.79 22.18 25.38
N ARG A 314 1.99 22.44 24.84
CA ARG A 314 3.03 21.41 24.70
C ARG A 314 3.38 20.81 26.07
N ARG A 315 2.79 19.66 26.39
CA ARG A 315 3.30 18.72 27.39
C ARG A 315 3.54 17.37 26.71
N PRO A 316 4.78 16.86 26.71
CA PRO A 316 5.01 15.47 26.37
C PRO A 316 4.60 14.60 27.57
N GLU A 317 3.28 14.43 27.77
CA GLU A 317 2.77 13.44 28.71
C GLU A 317 2.95 12.04 28.10
N THR A 318 4.16 11.49 28.30
CA THR A 318 4.49 10.10 28.02
C THR A 318 3.79 9.18 29.03
N GLN A 319 2.45 9.12 28.97
CA GLN A 319 1.67 8.10 29.65
C GLN A 319 1.63 6.83 28.79
N GLY A 320 2.68 6.04 28.91
CA GLY A 320 2.82 4.78 28.21
C GLY A 320 4.19 4.12 28.45
N PRO A 321 4.27 2.78 28.45
CA PRO A 321 5.56 2.09 28.54
C PRO A 321 6.52 2.53 27.44
N LYS A 322 7.82 2.68 27.77
CA LYS A 322 8.84 3.24 26.85
C LYS A 322 8.99 2.47 25.52
N TYR A 323 8.59 1.20 25.44
CA TYR A 323 8.60 0.43 24.20
C TYR A 323 7.50 0.88 23.22
N CYS A 324 6.37 1.42 23.68
CA CYS A 324 5.28 1.90 22.81
C CYS A 324 5.69 3.13 21.98
N HIS A 325 6.72 3.86 22.42
CA HIS A 325 7.17 5.12 21.83
C HIS A 325 8.56 5.00 21.17
N SER A 326 9.05 3.78 20.92
CA SER A 326 10.35 3.57 20.27
C SER A 326 10.41 2.29 19.44
N SER A 327 11.42 2.16 18.58
CA SER A 327 11.70 0.91 17.85
C SER A 327 12.12 -0.23 18.80
N PHE A 328 11.98 -1.47 18.34
CA PHE A 328 12.54 -2.66 18.97
C PHE A 328 13.40 -3.40 17.95
N ASP A 329 14.40 -4.16 18.42
CA ASP A 329 15.33 -4.87 17.54
C ASP A 329 14.75 -6.24 17.16
N ALA A 330 14.03 -6.88 18.09
CA ALA A 330 13.26 -8.11 17.85
C ALA A 330 11.98 -8.13 18.69
N ILE A 331 11.01 -8.94 18.24
CA ILE A 331 9.76 -9.21 18.95
C ILE A 331 9.37 -10.68 18.74
N THR A 332 8.94 -11.38 19.78
CA THR A 332 8.49 -12.78 19.67
C THR A 332 7.40 -13.09 20.70
N VAL A 333 6.78 -14.26 20.62
CA VAL A 333 5.70 -14.69 21.53
C VAL A 333 5.93 -16.13 21.97
N ASP A 334 5.75 -16.42 23.26
CA ASP A 334 5.81 -17.78 23.79
C ASP A 334 4.46 -18.51 23.72
N ARG A 335 4.44 -19.78 24.14
CA ARG A 335 3.23 -20.61 24.13
C ARG A 335 2.13 -20.10 25.06
N GLN A 336 2.52 -19.39 26.10
CA GLN A 336 1.62 -18.79 27.07
C GLN A 336 1.06 -17.44 26.59
N GLN A 337 1.24 -17.11 25.30
CA GLN A 337 0.85 -15.82 24.69
C GLN A 337 1.55 -14.61 25.32
N ARG A 338 2.65 -14.82 26.06
CA ARG A 338 3.47 -13.71 26.55
C ARG A 338 4.38 -13.23 25.44
N LEU A 339 4.35 -11.93 25.20
CA LEU A 339 5.06 -11.28 24.13
C LEU A 339 6.35 -10.66 24.68
N TYR A 340 7.45 -10.92 24.00
CA TYR A 340 8.79 -10.49 24.37
C TYR A 340 9.28 -9.44 23.39
N ILE A 341 9.63 -8.26 23.89
CA ILE A 341 10.13 -7.13 23.09
C ILE A 341 11.60 -6.91 23.47
N PHE A 342 12.49 -6.84 22.49
CA PHE A 342 13.93 -6.74 22.72
C PHE A 342 14.49 -5.42 22.19
N LYS A 343 15.41 -4.80 22.94
CA LYS A 343 16.13 -3.59 22.50
C LYS A 343 17.48 -3.43 23.19
N GLY A 344 18.56 -3.34 22.41
CA GLY A 344 19.91 -3.21 22.90
C GLY A 344 20.31 -4.38 23.78
N ASN A 345 20.55 -4.11 25.06
CA ASN A 345 20.84 -5.11 26.09
C ASN A 345 19.66 -5.34 27.06
N HIS A 346 18.43 -5.02 26.65
CA HIS A 346 17.24 -5.14 27.49
C HIS A 346 16.08 -5.84 26.77
N PHE A 347 15.12 -6.33 27.55
CA PHE A 347 13.84 -6.82 27.06
C PHE A 347 12.68 -6.45 27.99
N TRP A 348 11.46 -6.52 27.46
CA TRP A 348 10.20 -6.39 28.20
C TRP A 348 9.36 -7.65 28.00
N GLU A 349 8.66 -8.08 29.05
CA GLU A 349 7.61 -9.08 28.96
C GLU A 349 6.24 -8.37 28.96
N VAL A 350 5.38 -8.72 28.01
CA VAL A 350 3.98 -8.28 27.94
C VAL A 350 3.10 -9.50 28.13
N ALA A 351 2.31 -9.52 29.20
CA ALA A 351 1.39 -10.60 29.52
C ALA A 351 0.14 -10.56 28.60
N PRO A 352 -0.64 -11.66 28.50
CA PRO A 352 -1.79 -11.74 27.59
C PRO A 352 -2.93 -10.74 27.90
N ASP A 353 -2.97 -10.22 29.13
CA ASP A 353 -3.88 -9.16 29.58
C ASP A 353 -3.40 -7.74 29.21
N GLY A 354 -2.20 -7.62 28.61
CA GLY A 354 -1.58 -6.36 28.24
C GLY A 354 -0.70 -5.73 29.32
N ASN A 355 -0.56 -6.34 30.51
CA ASN A 355 0.35 -5.86 31.55
C ASN A 355 1.82 -6.03 31.13
N VAL A 356 2.67 -5.08 31.51
CA VAL A 356 4.07 -5.00 31.05
C VAL A 356 5.03 -5.00 32.22
N SER A 357 6.13 -5.73 32.11
CA SER A 357 7.27 -5.58 33.01
C SER A 357 8.01 -4.25 32.84
N GLU A 358 8.77 -3.86 33.85
CA GLU A 358 9.91 -2.96 33.68
C GLU A 358 10.97 -3.58 32.74
N PRO A 359 11.88 -2.78 32.12
CA PRO A 359 12.95 -3.31 31.28
C PRO A 359 13.92 -4.16 32.08
N ARG A 360 14.12 -5.41 31.64
CA ARG A 360 15.06 -6.35 32.25
C ARG A 360 16.33 -6.49 31.41
N PRO A 361 17.52 -6.67 32.00
CA PRO A 361 18.74 -6.95 31.25
C PRO A 361 18.63 -8.26 30.46
N LEU A 362 19.06 -8.27 29.20
CA LEU A 362 19.01 -9.45 28.33
C LEU A 362 19.76 -10.65 28.94
N GLN A 363 20.87 -10.36 29.62
CA GLN A 363 21.71 -11.35 30.31
C GLN A 363 21.05 -11.99 31.54
N GLU A 364 19.98 -11.39 32.11
CA GLU A 364 19.26 -11.95 33.27
C GLU A 364 18.62 -13.30 32.91
N ARG A 365 18.12 -13.42 31.68
CA ARG A 365 17.38 -14.60 31.19
C ARG A 365 18.13 -15.38 30.10
N TRP A 366 18.95 -14.71 29.29
CA TRP A 366 19.73 -15.34 28.22
C TRP A 366 21.21 -14.99 28.35
N ILE A 367 21.89 -15.67 29.27
CA ILE A 367 23.32 -15.49 29.55
C ILE A 367 24.13 -15.73 28.27
N GLY A 368 24.97 -14.77 27.90
CA GLY A 368 25.86 -14.84 26.72
C GLY A 368 25.22 -14.40 25.41
N LEU A 369 23.92 -14.07 25.39
CA LEU A 369 23.26 -13.56 24.19
C LEU A 369 23.74 -12.12 23.89
N PRO A 370 24.34 -11.83 22.71
CA PRO A 370 24.90 -10.51 22.46
C PRO A 370 23.82 -9.43 22.32
N PRO A 371 24.07 -8.18 22.74
CA PRO A 371 23.11 -7.08 22.61
C PRO A 371 22.87 -6.71 21.14
N ASN A 372 21.72 -6.10 20.85
CA ASN A 372 21.23 -5.80 19.50
C ASN A 372 21.13 -7.10 18.66
N ILE A 373 20.20 -7.97 19.05
CA ILE A 373 19.73 -9.11 18.25
C ILE A 373 18.80 -8.61 17.14
N GLU A 374 18.73 -9.29 15.99
CA GLU A 374 17.97 -8.80 14.82
C GLU A 374 16.66 -9.54 14.59
N ALA A 375 16.51 -10.74 15.14
CA ALA A 375 15.23 -11.44 15.23
C ALA A 375 15.23 -12.43 16.40
N ALA A 376 14.02 -12.80 16.85
CA ALA A 376 13.78 -13.81 17.86
C ALA A 376 12.56 -14.65 17.46
N ALA A 377 12.65 -15.97 17.62
CA ALA A 377 11.55 -16.91 17.41
C ALA A 377 11.45 -17.85 18.61
N VAL A 378 10.23 -18.34 18.93
CA VAL A 378 10.02 -19.41 19.91
C VAL A 378 9.51 -20.64 19.19
N SER A 379 10.09 -21.80 19.49
CA SER A 379 9.64 -23.07 18.93
C SER A 379 8.34 -23.54 19.58
N LEU A 380 7.39 -23.95 18.72
CA LEU A 380 6.10 -24.49 19.15
C LEU A 380 6.16 -25.98 19.52
N GLU A 381 7.31 -26.65 19.33
CA GLU A 381 7.52 -28.08 19.65
C GLU A 381 8.24 -28.27 21.01
N ASP A 382 9.44 -27.72 21.20
CA ASP A 382 10.21 -27.73 22.47
C ASP A 382 9.87 -26.57 23.46
N GLY A 383 9.95 -25.31 23.03
CA GLY A 383 9.64 -24.09 23.80
C GLY A 383 10.79 -23.09 23.81
N ASP A 384 11.87 -23.41 23.12
CA ASP A 384 13.14 -22.72 23.15
C ASP A 384 13.12 -21.44 22.33
N PHE A 385 13.93 -20.49 22.78
CA PHE A 385 14.11 -19.19 22.15
C PHE A 385 15.30 -19.24 21.19
N TYR A 386 15.03 -19.02 19.91
CA TYR A 386 16.01 -18.93 18.84
C TYR A 386 16.27 -17.48 18.51
N PHE A 387 17.53 -17.06 18.63
CA PHE A 387 17.95 -15.68 18.40
C PHE A 387 18.85 -15.59 17.16
N PHE A 388 18.60 -14.56 16.36
CA PHE A 388 19.30 -14.35 15.10
C PHE A 388 20.05 -13.02 15.13
N LYS A 389 21.29 -13.06 14.65
CA LYS A 389 22.14 -11.90 14.45
C LYS A 389 23.05 -12.16 13.26
N VAL A 390 22.98 -11.34 12.22
CA VAL A 390 23.79 -11.47 11.01
C VAL A 390 25.25 -11.33 11.38
N GLN A 391 26.05 -12.33 11.05
CA GLN A 391 27.49 -12.21 11.07
C GLN A 391 27.92 -11.26 9.94
N SER A 392 28.54 -10.15 10.31
CA SER A 392 29.19 -9.25 9.36
C SER A 392 30.46 -9.94 8.86
N ILE A 393 30.37 -10.58 7.69
CA ILE A 393 31.53 -11.09 6.95
C ILE A 393 32.31 -9.86 6.50
N ARG A 394 33.49 -9.65 7.09
CA ARG A 394 34.46 -8.61 6.69
C ARG A 394 35.14 -8.99 5.37
#